data_AF-A0A1Y1RKM5-F1
#
_entry.id   AF-A0A1Y1RKM5-F1
#
_cell.length_a   1.000
_cell.length_b   1.000
_cell.length_c   1.000
_cell.angle_alpha   90.00
_cell.angle_beta   90.00
_cell.angle_gamma   90.00
#
_symmetry.space_group_name_H-M   'P 1'
#
loop_
_entity.id
_entity.type
_entity.pdbx_description
1 polymer ?
#
loop_
_entity_poly.entity_id
_entity_poly.type
_entity_poly.pdbx_seq_one_letter_code
_entity_poly.pdbx_strand_id
1 'polypeptide(L)'
;MALETSQEIRDFIVTNFLFGDSSKKFKDSDSFLDKGIMESTRVLELIEFLEDNYDITVEDDEIIIENLDSVTSIVNYLERK
;
A
#
# COMPACT_ATOMS: atom_id res chain seq x y z
N MET A 1 -2.82 13.28 10.23
CA MET A 1 -3.54 11.99 10.07
C MET A 1 -3.38 11.48 8.64
N ALA A 2 -4.28 11.73 7.67
CA ALA A 2 -4.17 11.13 6.31
C ALA A 2 -2.84 11.40 5.56
N LEU A 3 -2.26 12.60 5.71
CA LEU A 3 -0.97 12.95 5.11
C LEU A 3 0.20 12.12 5.67
N GLU A 4 0.17 11.76 6.96
CA GLU A 4 1.23 10.97 7.59
C GLU A 4 1.15 9.51 7.13
N THR A 5 -0.05 8.92 7.16
CA THR A 5 -0.31 7.56 6.67
C THR A 5 0.10 7.37 5.22
N SER A 6 -0.22 8.35 4.36
CA SER A 6 0.16 8.29 2.94
C SER A 6 1.68 8.26 2.73
N GLN A 7 2.42 8.99 3.57
CA GLN A 7 3.88 9.02 3.51
C GLN A 7 4.49 7.71 4.02
N GLU A 8 3.96 7.15 5.11
CA GLU A 8 4.42 5.86 5.66
C GLU A 8 4.25 4.72 4.65
N ILE A 9 3.06 4.61 4.05
CA ILE A 9 2.80 3.61 3.02
C ILE A 9 3.72 3.83 1.83
N ARG A 10 3.92 5.08 1.40
CA ARG A 10 4.83 5.39 0.29
C ARG A 10 6.26 4.95 0.59
N ASP A 11 6.78 5.27 1.78
CA ASP A 11 8.13 4.86 2.20
C ASP A 11 8.25 3.34 2.29
N PHE A 12 7.23 2.66 2.80
CA PHE A 12 7.17 1.20 2.83
C PHE A 12 7.22 0.61 1.41
N ILE A 13 6.42 1.13 0.48
CA ILE A 13 6.40 0.69 -0.92
C ILE A 13 7.77 0.91 -1.58
N VAL A 14 8.37 2.09 -1.41
CA VAL A 14 9.68 2.40 -1.99
C VAL A 14 10.76 1.49 -1.42
N THR A 15 10.76 1.27 -0.11
CA THR A 15 11.79 0.48 0.58
C THR A 15 11.67 -1.01 0.24
N ASN A 16 10.47 -1.58 0.31
CA ASN A 16 10.27 -3.02 0.16
C ASN A 16 10.08 -3.48 -1.28
N PHE A 17 9.50 -2.65 -2.15
CA PHE A 17 9.16 -3.04 -3.52
C PHE A 17 10.04 -2.38 -4.59
N LEU A 18 10.50 -1.16 -4.33
CA LEU A 18 11.40 -0.44 -5.25
C LEU A 18 12.86 -0.51 -4.84
N PHE A 19 13.22 -1.32 -3.83
CA PHE A 19 14.59 -1.44 -3.31
C PHE A 19 15.22 -0.10 -2.94
N GLY A 20 14.41 0.86 -2.47
CA GLY A 20 14.86 2.22 -2.15
C GLY A 20 15.04 3.14 -3.37
N ASP A 21 14.67 2.70 -4.57
CA ASP A 21 14.77 3.50 -5.79
C ASP A 21 13.65 4.54 -5.85
N SER A 22 13.87 5.66 -5.15
CA SER A 22 13.01 6.84 -5.16
C SER A 22 12.98 7.57 -6.52
N SER A 23 13.79 7.14 -7.48
CA SER A 23 13.80 7.70 -8.84
C SER A 23 12.56 7.30 -9.63
N LYS A 24 11.99 6.13 -9.32
CA LYS A 24 10.67 5.68 -9.80
C LYS A 24 9.57 6.51 -9.13
N LYS A 25 9.29 7.68 -9.71
CA LYS A 25 8.19 8.54 -9.29
C LYS A 25 6.85 7.89 -9.67
N PHE A 26 6.10 7.44 -8.66
CA PHE A 26 4.68 7.15 -8.77
C PHE A 26 3.86 8.17 -7.98
N LYS A 27 2.63 8.37 -8.42
CA LYS A 27 1.63 9.18 -7.71
C LYS A 27 0.89 8.29 -6.72
N ASP A 28 0.33 8.90 -5.68
CA ASP A 28 -0.40 8.16 -4.64
C ASP A 28 -1.67 7.49 -5.19
N SER A 29 -2.15 7.93 -6.36
CA SER A 29 -3.29 7.34 -7.08
C SER A 29 -2.88 6.44 -8.25
N ASP A 30 -1.58 6.21 -8.47
CA ASP A 30 -1.12 5.26 -9.48
C ASP A 30 -1.33 3.83 -8.97
N SER A 31 -1.77 2.95 -9.87
CA SER A 31 -1.87 1.50 -9.64
C SER A 31 -0.48 0.89 -9.51
N PHE A 32 -0.23 0.19 -8.40
CA PHE A 32 1.01 -0.51 -8.15
C PHE A 32 1.17 -1.72 -9.06
N LEU A 33 0.08 -2.43 -9.34
CA LEU A 33 0.11 -3.59 -10.22
C LEU A 33 0.36 -3.17 -11.67
N ASP A 34 -0.34 -2.15 -12.17
CA ASP A 34 -0.17 -1.66 -13.55
C ASP A 34 1.22 -1.08 -13.80
N LYS A 35 1.77 -0.35 -12.82
CA LYS A 35 3.13 0.20 -12.88
C LYS A 35 4.22 -0.86 -12.70
N GLY A 36 3.87 -2.10 -12.35
CA GLY A 36 4.81 -3.15 -11.98
C GLY A 36 5.65 -2.78 -10.75
N ILE A 37 5.07 -2.00 -9.83
CA ILE A 37 5.65 -1.68 -8.52
C ILE A 37 5.40 -2.84 -7.57
N MET A 38 4.19 -3.39 -7.58
CA MET A 38 3.79 -4.52 -6.75
C MET A 38 3.37 -5.70 -7.62
N GLU A 39 3.55 -6.91 -7.11
CA GLU A 39 3.02 -8.13 -7.70
C GLU A 39 2.00 -8.76 -6.75
N SER A 40 1.04 -9.51 -7.28
CA SER A 40 -0.03 -10.16 -6.51
C SER A 40 0.47 -11.06 -5.37
N THR A 41 1.64 -11.70 -5.54
CA THR A 41 2.30 -12.50 -4.51
C THR A 41 2.88 -11.69 -3.36
N ARG A 42 3.15 -10.40 -3.56
CA ARG A 42 3.76 -9.51 -2.55
C ARG A 42 2.72 -8.67 -1.81
N VAL A 43 1.43 -8.84 -2.13
CA VAL A 43 0.31 -8.21 -1.41
C VAL A 43 0.25 -8.68 0.04
N LEU A 44 0.64 -9.93 0.33
CA LEU A 44 0.67 -10.47 1.69
C LEU A 44 1.62 -9.68 2.62
N GLU A 45 2.78 -9.24 2.11
CA GLU A 45 3.71 -8.41 2.90
C GLU A 45 3.15 -7.02 3.19
N LEU A 46 2.36 -6.47 2.26
CA LEU A 46 1.63 -5.22 2.51
C LEU A 46 0.56 -5.41 3.58
N ILE A 47 -0.19 -6.52 3.54
CA ILE A 47 -1.21 -6.83 4.54
C ILE A 47 -0.57 -6.92 5.93
N GLU A 48 0.48 -7.72 6.07
CA GLU A 48 1.20 -7.88 7.34
C GLU A 48 1.70 -6.53 7.89
N PHE A 49 2.23 -5.67 7.02
CA PHE A 49 2.62 -4.31 7.41
C PHE A 49 1.45 -3.47 7.91
N LEU A 50 0.29 -3.53 7.24
CA LEU A 50 -0.88 -2.76 7.61
C LEU A 50 -1.48 -3.24 8.93
N GLU A 51 -1.56 -4.56 9.12
CA GLU A 51 -2.05 -5.16 10.37
C GLU A 51 -1.14 -4.81 11.56
N ASP A 52 0.19 -4.91 11.39
CA ASP A 52 1.16 -4.61 12.45
C ASP A 52 1.24 -3.10 12.78
N ASN A 53 1.22 -2.22 11.77
CA ASN A 53 1.37 -0.78 12.01
C ASN A 53 0.09 -0.08 12.46
N TYR A 54 -1.08 -0.56 12.02
CA TYR A 54 -2.35 0.10 12.28
C TYR A 54 -3.28 -0.70 13.21
N ASP A 55 -2.84 -1.84 13.74
CA ASP A 55 -3.60 -2.73 14.64
C ASP A 55 -4.96 -3.12 14.04
N ILE A 56 -4.99 -3.36 12.73
CA ILE A 56 -6.18 -3.78 11.98
C ILE A 56 -6.09 -5.24 11.56
N THR A 57 -7.22 -5.80 11.14
CA THR A 57 -7.27 -7.09 10.43
C THR A 57 -7.83 -6.87 9.04
N VAL A 58 -7.13 -7.40 8.03
CA VAL A 58 -7.56 -7.39 6.62
C VAL A 58 -8.22 -8.73 6.33
N GLU A 59 -9.53 -8.73 6.09
CA GLU A 59 -10.25 -9.95 5.72
C GLU A 59 -9.98 -10.33 4.26
N ASP A 60 -10.10 -11.62 3.92
CA ASP A 60 -9.86 -12.15 2.56
C ASP A 60 -10.66 -11.39 1.48
N ASP A 61 -11.90 -11.01 1.78
CA ASP A 61 -12.79 -10.26 0.87
C ASP A 61 -12.35 -8.79 0.68
N GLU A 62 -11.50 -8.27 1.57
CA GLU A 62 -10.94 -6.92 1.50
C GLU A 62 -9.64 -6.85 0.70
N ILE A 63 -9.04 -8.01 0.38
CA ILE A 63 -7.82 -8.15 -0.43
C ILE A 63 -8.17 -7.99 -1.92
N ILE A 64 -8.63 -6.78 -2.26
CA ILE A 64 -9.01 -6.40 -3.61
C ILE A 64 -8.20 -5.20 -4.09
N ILE A 65 -8.06 -5.12 -5.41
CA ILE A 65 -7.35 -4.05 -6.12
C ILE A 65 -7.90 -2.67 -5.67
N GLU A 66 -9.21 -2.55 -5.46
CA GLU A 66 -9.82 -1.29 -5.03
C GLU A 66 -9.29 -0.76 -3.68
N ASN A 67 -8.86 -1.65 -2.78
CA ASN A 67 -8.36 -1.29 -1.45
C ASN A 67 -6.82 -1.24 -1.39
N LEU A 68 -6.11 -2.08 -2.14
CA LEU A 68 -4.66 -2.28 -1.94
C LEU A 68 -3.77 -1.89 -3.13
N ASP A 69 -4.35 -1.46 -4.25
CA ASP A 69 -3.59 -1.20 -5.49
C ASP A 69 -2.94 0.18 -5.55
N SER A 70 -3.26 1.10 -4.65
CA SER A 70 -2.63 2.44 -4.62
C SER A 70 -2.51 2.97 -3.19
N VAL A 71 -1.60 3.94 -2.97
CA VAL A 71 -1.47 4.59 -1.65
C VAL A 71 -2.80 5.20 -1.24
N THR A 72 -3.50 5.84 -2.18
CA THR A 72 -4.79 6.49 -1.94
C THR A 72 -5.85 5.46 -1.55
N SER A 73 -5.89 4.30 -2.24
CA SER A 73 -6.79 3.20 -1.91
C SER A 73 -6.56 2.68 -0.50
N ILE A 74 -5.29 2.50 -0.11
CA ILE A 74 -4.93 1.97 1.21
C ILE A 74 -5.27 2.99 2.30
N VAL A 75 -4.95 4.27 2.09
CA VAL A 75 -5.32 5.33 3.05
C VAL A 75 -6.83 5.37 3.23
N ASN A 76 -7.61 5.35 2.14
CA ASN A 76 -9.07 5.31 2.20
C ASN A 76 -9.58 4.03 2.87
N TYR A 77 -8.91 2.90 2.69
CA TYR A 77 -9.23 1.65 3.36
C TYR A 77 -9.01 1.78 4.88
N LEU A 78 -7.87 2.32 5.30
CA LEU A 78 -7.55 2.57 6.71
C LEU A 78 -8.51 3.58 7.35
N GLU A 79 -8.93 4.63 6.64
CA GLU A 79 -9.92 5.59 7.15
C GLU A 79 -11.34 5.01 7.29
N ARG A 80 -11.63 3.89 6.62
CA ARG A 80 -12.93 3.19 6.71
C ARG A 80 -12.95 2.12 7.80
N LYS A 81 -11.80 1.74 8.35
CA LYS A 81 -11.68 0.84 9.50
C LYS A 81 -11.90 1.60 10.80
#